data_AF-A0A9D0CX99-F1
#
_entry.id   AF-A0A9D0CX99-F1
#
_cell.length_a   1.000
_cell.length_b   1.000
_cell.length_c   1.000
_cell.angle_alpha   90.00
_cell.angle_beta   90.00
_cell.angle_gamma   90.00
#
_symmetry.space_group_name_H-M   'P 1'
#
loop_
_entity.id
_entity.type
_entity.pdbx_description
1 polymer ?
#
loop_
_entity_poly.entity_id
_entity_poly.type
_entity_poly.pdbx_seq_one_letter_code
_entity_poly.pdbx_strand_id
1 'polypeptide(L)'
;MRMDIEGLGDSAADNIAEENGLYNLNFVQSVDSAMTYLKKNEGREEFVIAGLCFGSYASFHSTLKLPASGIVECIIINPLVFYWKEGMSLDEPGLAQDLSTFKAYQRSTWQLNSWLKLFRGGVDLHRLVDVYKNQALSALRSALNGVFSDAAPLARDIEQASAAGVHLSFVIADQDPGYELLMLDARKAVKALSRRGVLSIDIIKNSSHTFPLRRSREVVIKQITDNLKQRYSSR
;
A
#
# COMPACT_ATOMS: atom_id res chain seq x y z
N MET A 1 -8.05 16.05 6.08
CA MET A 1 -8.80 16.27 4.83
C MET A 1 -9.04 14.92 4.18
N ARG A 2 -10.22 14.68 3.61
CA ARG A 2 -10.45 13.57 2.66
C ARG A 2 -10.51 14.20 1.26
N MET A 3 -9.93 13.52 0.28
CA MET A 3 -10.03 13.90 -1.12
C MET A 3 -10.40 12.69 -1.96
N ASP A 4 -11.11 12.93 -3.06
CA ASP A 4 -11.35 11.93 -4.09
C ASP A 4 -10.30 12.15 -5.19
N ILE A 5 -9.58 11.08 -5.53
CA ILE A 5 -8.57 11.09 -6.60
C ILE A 5 -9.30 11.22 -7.94
N GLU A 6 -8.68 11.88 -8.91
CA GLU A 6 -9.16 11.94 -10.28
C GLU A 6 -9.68 10.57 -10.77
N GLY A 7 -10.88 10.57 -11.39
CA GLY A 7 -11.53 9.36 -11.88
C GLY A 7 -12.15 8.45 -10.81
N LEU A 8 -12.16 8.87 -9.54
CA LEU A 8 -12.83 8.16 -8.43
C LEU A 8 -13.80 9.07 -7.69
N GLY A 9 -14.88 8.47 -7.16
CA GLY A 9 -15.84 9.18 -6.32
C GLY A 9 -16.52 10.32 -7.08
N ASP A 10 -16.49 11.52 -6.50
CA ASP A 10 -17.06 12.72 -7.12
C ASP A 10 -16.06 13.48 -8.02
N SER A 11 -14.82 13.01 -8.15
CA SER A 11 -13.80 13.60 -9.02
C SER A 11 -13.87 12.98 -10.42
N ALA A 12 -14.22 13.80 -11.41
CA ALA A 12 -14.25 13.38 -12.81
C ALA A 12 -12.84 12.98 -13.30
N ALA A 13 -12.78 12.01 -14.22
CA ALA A 13 -11.58 11.77 -15.02
C ALA A 13 -11.61 12.66 -16.26
N ASP A 14 -10.42 13.05 -16.76
CA ASP A 14 -10.30 13.69 -18.06
C ASP A 14 -10.81 12.80 -19.21
N ASN A 15 -10.72 11.48 -19.04
CA ASN A 15 -11.19 10.47 -19.97
C ASN A 15 -12.20 9.52 -19.29
N ILE A 16 -13.42 9.42 -19.83
CA ILE A 16 -14.48 8.52 -19.31
C ILE A 16 -14.01 7.06 -19.29
N ALA A 17 -13.15 6.64 -20.21
CA ALA A 17 -12.62 5.28 -20.23
C ALA A 17 -11.69 4.96 -19.03
N GLU A 18 -11.20 6.00 -18.35
CA GLU A 18 -10.33 5.90 -17.17
C GLU A 18 -11.11 6.05 -15.85
N GLU A 19 -12.41 6.36 -15.91
CA GLU A 19 -13.27 6.39 -14.73
C GLU A 19 -13.26 5.04 -14.01
N ASN A 20 -13.04 5.08 -12.70
CA ASN A 20 -12.95 3.92 -11.83
C ASN A 20 -11.80 2.95 -12.13
N GLY A 21 -10.84 3.33 -12.99
CA GLY A 21 -9.68 2.53 -13.34
C GLY A 21 -8.51 2.72 -12.38
N LEU A 22 -8.48 1.98 -11.27
CA LEU A 22 -7.52 2.14 -10.15
C LEU A 22 -6.06 2.46 -10.55
N TYR A 23 -5.47 1.75 -11.51
CA TYR A 23 -4.03 1.81 -11.75
C TYR A 23 -3.59 2.69 -12.92
N ASN A 24 -4.55 3.31 -13.61
CA ASN A 24 -4.29 4.32 -14.65
C ASN A 24 -4.46 5.75 -14.13
N LEU A 25 -4.75 5.92 -12.84
CA LEU A 25 -5.05 7.23 -12.25
C LEU A 25 -3.77 8.03 -11.96
N ASN A 26 -3.85 9.33 -12.20
CA ASN A 26 -2.80 10.28 -11.84
C ASN A 26 -2.88 10.68 -10.35
N PHE A 27 -2.90 9.68 -9.47
CA PHE A 27 -3.07 9.87 -8.02
C PHE A 27 -1.93 10.69 -7.40
N VAL A 28 -0.74 10.66 -7.98
CA VAL A 28 0.41 11.45 -7.51
C VAL A 28 0.15 12.93 -7.71
N GLN A 29 -0.31 13.34 -8.90
CA GLN A 29 -0.64 14.73 -9.19
C GLN A 29 -1.82 15.22 -8.34
N SER A 30 -2.81 14.35 -8.10
CA SER A 30 -3.92 14.65 -7.20
C SER A 30 -3.40 14.97 -5.79
N VAL A 31 -2.55 14.12 -5.22
CA VAL A 31 -1.96 14.33 -3.88
C VAL A 31 -1.08 15.58 -3.83
N ASP A 32 -0.25 15.80 -4.85
CA ASP A 32 0.62 16.98 -4.93
C ASP A 32 -0.19 18.30 -5.00
N SER A 33 -1.25 18.31 -5.82
CA SER A 33 -2.14 19.46 -5.96
C SER A 33 -2.86 19.78 -4.65
N ALA A 34 -3.31 18.75 -3.94
CA ALA A 34 -3.94 18.91 -2.64
C ALA A 34 -2.97 19.47 -1.57
N MET A 35 -1.75 18.95 -1.51
CA MET A 35 -0.73 19.48 -0.58
C MET A 35 -0.32 20.91 -0.94
N THR A 36 -0.14 21.20 -2.23
CA THR A 36 0.17 22.55 -2.72
C THR A 36 -0.93 23.55 -2.35
N TYR A 37 -2.20 23.14 -2.49
CA TYR A 37 -3.34 23.95 -2.06
C TYR A 37 -3.29 24.23 -0.54
N LEU A 38 -3.06 23.20 0.27
CA LEU A 38 -2.98 23.35 1.73
C LEU A 38 -1.77 24.18 2.19
N LYS A 39 -0.62 24.07 1.52
CA LYS A 39 0.53 24.96 1.75
C LYS A 39 0.15 26.41 1.50
N LYS A 40 -0.36 26.69 0.30
CA LYS A 40 -0.63 28.05 -0.17
C LYS A 40 -1.75 28.73 0.60
N ASN A 41 -2.84 28.02 0.90
CA ASN A 41 -4.06 28.63 1.43
C ASN A 41 -4.20 28.44 2.95
N GLU A 42 -3.60 27.40 3.52
CA GLU A 42 -3.76 27.05 4.94
C GLU A 42 -2.43 27.08 5.72
N GLY A 43 -1.31 27.43 5.06
CA GLY A 43 0.02 27.51 5.67
C GLY A 43 0.54 26.19 6.23
N ARG A 44 0.07 25.05 5.72
CA ARG A 44 0.46 23.72 6.20
C ARG A 44 1.74 23.26 5.52
N GLU A 45 2.78 22.94 6.29
CA GLU A 45 4.07 22.49 5.74
C GLU A 45 4.37 21.00 5.98
N GLU A 46 3.75 20.40 7.00
CA GLU A 46 3.91 18.98 7.33
C GLU A 46 2.62 18.20 7.07
N PHE A 47 2.75 17.05 6.41
CA PHE A 47 1.63 16.22 5.97
C PHE A 47 1.77 14.78 6.45
N VAL A 48 0.70 14.25 7.03
CA VAL A 48 0.50 12.81 7.17
C VAL A 48 -0.47 12.37 6.09
N ILE A 49 -0.05 11.42 5.27
CA ILE A 49 -0.93 10.82 4.26
C ILE A 49 -1.25 9.38 4.64
N ALA A 50 -2.48 8.97 4.39
CA ALA A 50 -3.00 7.69 4.83
C ALA A 50 -3.97 7.14 3.80
N GLY A 51 -3.96 5.83 3.62
CA GLY A 51 -4.97 5.19 2.79
C GLY A 51 -5.12 3.71 3.04
N LEU A 52 -6.27 3.18 2.60
CA LEU A 52 -6.69 1.78 2.70
C LEU A 52 -6.68 1.13 1.31
N CYS A 53 -6.19 -0.11 1.20
CA CYS A 53 -6.14 -0.85 -0.06
C CYS A 53 -5.43 -0.06 -1.17
N PHE A 54 -6.18 0.41 -2.18
CA PHE A 54 -5.66 1.27 -3.23
C PHE A 54 -5.20 2.63 -2.69
N GLY A 55 -5.91 3.17 -1.69
CA GLY A 55 -5.47 4.40 -1.04
C GLY A 55 -4.08 4.25 -0.40
N SER A 56 -3.72 3.05 0.09
CA SER A 56 -2.38 2.79 0.63
C SER A 56 -1.35 2.73 -0.50
N TYR A 57 -1.69 2.11 -1.62
CA TYR A 57 -0.86 2.11 -2.82
C TYR A 57 -0.61 3.55 -3.30
N ALA A 58 -1.67 4.35 -3.46
CA ALA A 58 -1.57 5.74 -3.85
C ALA A 58 -0.74 6.57 -2.85
N SER A 59 -0.98 6.41 -1.54
CA SER A 59 -0.23 7.13 -0.51
C SER A 59 1.25 6.77 -0.52
N PHE A 60 1.57 5.47 -0.62
CA PHE A 60 2.95 5.00 -0.65
C PHE A 60 3.69 5.49 -1.89
N HIS A 61 3.10 5.32 -3.08
CA HIS A 61 3.73 5.76 -4.32
C HIS A 61 3.84 7.28 -4.45
N SER A 62 2.88 8.04 -3.92
CA SER A 62 2.98 9.51 -3.82
C SER A 62 4.12 9.93 -2.89
N THR A 63 4.30 9.23 -1.75
CA THR A 63 5.45 9.48 -0.85
C THR A 63 6.79 9.33 -1.59
N LEU A 64 6.92 8.28 -2.40
CA LEU A 64 8.16 8.00 -3.13
C LEU A 64 8.43 9.00 -4.26
N LYS A 65 7.37 9.45 -4.93
CA LYS A 65 7.45 10.31 -6.12
C LYS A 65 7.45 11.80 -5.80
N LEU A 66 7.09 12.20 -4.58
CA LEU A 66 7.06 13.58 -4.12
C LEU A 66 8.08 13.80 -2.98
N PRO A 67 9.40 13.64 -3.22
CA PRO A 67 10.41 13.94 -2.23
C PRO A 67 10.37 15.43 -1.86
N ALA A 68 10.66 15.76 -0.60
CA ALA A 68 10.61 17.14 -0.07
C ALA A 68 9.24 17.84 -0.13
N SER A 69 8.15 17.08 -0.32
CA SER A 69 6.78 17.60 -0.29
C SER A 69 6.28 18.01 1.11
N GLY A 70 7.02 17.70 2.17
CA GLY A 70 6.58 17.90 3.56
C GLY A 70 5.81 16.71 4.11
N ILE A 71 5.71 15.59 3.37
CA ILE A 71 5.19 14.35 3.93
C ILE A 71 6.12 13.88 5.06
N VAL A 72 5.60 13.80 6.28
CA VAL A 72 6.34 13.36 7.47
C VAL A 72 5.99 11.93 7.86
N GLU A 73 4.83 11.43 7.43
CA GLU A 73 4.40 10.05 7.66
C GLU A 73 3.44 9.55 6.58
N CYS A 74 3.62 8.28 6.20
CA CYS A 74 2.74 7.55 5.31
C CYS A 74 2.13 6.35 6.06
N ILE A 75 0.81 6.36 6.25
CA ILE A 75 0.06 5.29 6.89
C ILE A 75 -0.54 4.36 5.84
N ILE A 76 -0.06 3.12 5.83
CA ILE A 76 -0.34 2.09 4.81
C ILE A 76 -1.26 1.04 5.44
N ILE A 77 -2.55 1.09 5.09
CA ILE A 77 -3.58 0.26 5.72
C ILE A 77 -4.02 -0.87 4.78
N ASN A 78 -3.76 -2.14 5.15
CA ASN A 78 -4.06 -3.31 4.30
C ASN A 78 -3.67 -3.13 2.82
N PRO A 79 -2.36 -2.96 2.52
CA PRO A 79 -1.92 -2.84 1.15
C PRO A 79 -2.20 -4.15 0.41
N LEU A 80 -3.04 -4.09 -0.62
CA LEU A 80 -3.37 -5.26 -1.43
C LEU A 80 -2.14 -5.77 -2.20
N VAL A 81 -1.41 -4.84 -2.83
CA VAL A 81 -0.11 -5.06 -3.47
C VAL A 81 0.74 -3.80 -3.32
N PHE A 82 2.05 -3.96 -3.36
CA PHE A 82 2.98 -2.83 -3.42
C PHE A 82 3.31 -2.41 -4.84
N TYR A 83 3.26 -3.34 -5.81
CA TYR A 83 3.51 -3.07 -7.23
C TYR A 83 2.47 -3.76 -8.10
N TRP A 84 1.97 -3.01 -9.09
CA TRP A 84 1.04 -3.48 -10.11
C TRP A 84 1.69 -3.34 -11.50
N LYS A 85 1.30 -4.18 -12.46
CA LYS A 85 1.72 -4.11 -13.87
C LYS A 85 0.53 -4.26 -14.80
N GLU A 86 0.49 -3.42 -15.83
CA GLU A 86 -0.50 -3.44 -16.90
C GLU A 86 -0.42 -4.75 -17.73
N GLY A 87 -1.57 -5.30 -18.12
CA GLY A 87 -1.66 -6.59 -18.85
C GLY A 87 -1.90 -7.83 -17.98
N MET A 88 -2.12 -7.66 -16.68
CA MET A 88 -2.56 -8.72 -15.78
C MET A 88 -4.05 -9.07 -16.01
N SER A 89 -4.36 -9.90 -17.03
CA SER A 89 -5.70 -10.49 -17.27
C SER A 89 -5.88 -11.79 -16.46
N LEU A 90 -7.05 -12.44 -16.39
CA LEU A 90 -7.36 -13.44 -15.36
C LEU A 90 -8.21 -14.69 -15.69
N ASP A 91 -8.43 -15.01 -16.97
CA ASP A 91 -9.26 -16.15 -17.38
C ASP A 91 -8.54 -17.52 -17.54
N GLU A 92 -7.79 -18.05 -16.56
CA GLU A 92 -7.27 -19.45 -16.70
C GLU A 92 -7.17 -20.28 -15.40
N PRO A 93 -7.61 -21.55 -15.41
CA PRO A 93 -7.71 -22.44 -14.26
C PRO A 93 -6.40 -23.22 -13.96
N GLY A 94 -5.29 -22.52 -13.70
CA GLY A 94 -3.96 -23.17 -13.53
C GLY A 94 -3.41 -23.26 -12.10
N LEU A 95 -3.99 -22.58 -11.11
CA LEU A 95 -3.28 -22.26 -9.84
C LEU A 95 -3.50 -23.25 -8.68
N ALA A 96 -4.18 -24.37 -8.90
CA ALA A 96 -4.47 -25.34 -7.84
C ALA A 96 -3.33 -26.33 -7.55
N GLN A 97 -2.31 -26.42 -8.42
CA GLN A 97 -1.26 -27.44 -8.32
C GLN A 97 0.05 -26.97 -7.65
N ASP A 98 0.31 -25.66 -7.56
CA ASP A 98 1.66 -25.14 -7.23
C ASP A 98 1.73 -24.24 -5.97
N LEU A 99 0.68 -24.23 -5.14
CA LEU A 99 0.53 -23.29 -4.02
C LEU A 99 0.17 -23.96 -2.68
N SER A 100 0.97 -24.92 -2.23
CA SER A 100 0.92 -25.39 -0.84
C SER A 100 1.31 -24.29 0.18
N THR A 101 1.83 -23.14 -0.29
CA THR A 101 2.32 -22.02 0.54
C THR A 101 1.33 -20.85 0.70
N PHE A 102 0.16 -20.84 0.04
CA PHE A 102 -0.69 -19.63 -0.07
C PHE A 102 -2.09 -19.73 0.55
N LYS A 103 -2.24 -20.45 1.67
CA LYS A 103 -3.52 -20.55 2.42
C LYS A 103 -4.03 -19.21 2.98
N ALA A 104 -3.17 -18.21 3.15
CA ALA A 104 -3.54 -16.88 3.67
C ALA A 104 -4.39 -16.07 2.68
N TYR A 105 -4.09 -16.17 1.38
CA TYR A 105 -4.76 -15.38 0.34
C TYR A 105 -6.23 -15.77 0.17
N GLN A 106 -6.54 -17.07 0.27
CA GLN A 106 -7.89 -17.61 0.08
C GLN A 106 -8.93 -17.08 1.08
N ARG A 107 -8.49 -16.55 2.25
CA ARG A 107 -9.39 -16.00 3.27
C ARG A 107 -9.70 -14.52 3.08
N SER A 108 -8.74 -13.73 2.58
CA SER A 108 -8.91 -12.29 2.34
C SER A 108 -9.69 -11.98 1.05
N THR A 109 -9.59 -12.87 0.05
CA THR A 109 -10.18 -12.68 -1.28
C THR A 109 -11.70 -12.48 -1.29
N TRP A 110 -12.44 -13.06 -0.33
CA TRP A 110 -13.91 -12.99 -0.31
C TRP A 110 -14.47 -11.57 -0.14
N GLN A 111 -13.80 -10.70 0.62
CA GLN A 111 -14.24 -9.31 0.81
C GLN A 111 -13.55 -8.34 -0.13
N LEU A 112 -12.36 -8.68 -0.58
CA LEU A 112 -11.62 -7.98 -1.61
C LEU A 112 -12.42 -7.93 -2.92
N ASN A 113 -13.04 -9.06 -3.30
CA ASN A 113 -13.98 -9.17 -4.43
C ASN A 113 -15.15 -8.18 -4.33
N SER A 114 -15.59 -7.82 -3.12
CA SER A 114 -16.70 -6.88 -2.94
C SER A 114 -16.29 -5.43 -3.20
N TRP A 115 -15.05 -5.05 -2.86
CA TRP A 115 -14.51 -3.73 -3.21
C TRP A 115 -14.20 -3.61 -4.70
N LEU A 116 -13.69 -4.68 -5.31
CA LEU A 116 -13.35 -4.67 -6.73
C LEU A 116 -14.58 -4.56 -7.63
N LYS A 117 -15.71 -5.13 -7.19
CA LYS A 117 -17.01 -4.94 -7.85
C LYS A 117 -17.49 -3.48 -7.85
N LEU A 118 -17.01 -2.65 -6.91
CA LEU A 118 -17.34 -1.23 -6.85
C LEU A 118 -16.51 -0.39 -7.84
N PHE A 119 -15.40 -0.94 -8.36
CA PHE A 119 -14.61 -0.33 -9.41
C PHE A 119 -15.07 -0.87 -10.77
N ARG A 120 -15.66 0.00 -11.60
CA ARG A 120 -16.35 -0.38 -12.87
C ARG A 120 -15.42 -0.98 -13.94
N GLY A 121 -14.10 -0.93 -13.78
CA GLY A 121 -13.14 -1.69 -14.58
C GLY A 121 -12.72 -2.94 -13.81
N GLY A 122 -13.23 -4.11 -14.21
CA GLY A 122 -13.03 -5.38 -13.50
C GLY A 122 -11.56 -5.67 -13.17
N VAL A 123 -11.18 -5.51 -11.91
CA VAL A 123 -9.87 -5.90 -11.40
C VAL A 123 -10.04 -7.29 -10.78
N ASP A 124 -9.51 -8.30 -11.45
CA ASP A 124 -9.44 -9.65 -10.91
C ASP A 124 -8.10 -9.79 -10.13
N LEU A 125 -8.12 -10.59 -9.07
CA LEU A 125 -7.06 -10.66 -8.06
C LEU A 125 -6.20 -11.90 -8.15
N HIS A 126 -6.64 -12.97 -8.82
CA HIS A 126 -5.99 -14.27 -8.68
C HIS A 126 -4.57 -14.30 -9.29
N ARG A 127 -4.19 -13.32 -10.14
CA ARG A 127 -2.88 -13.21 -10.80
C ARG A 127 -2.00 -12.07 -10.24
N LEU A 128 -2.45 -11.33 -9.23
CA LEU A 128 -1.59 -10.38 -8.49
C LEU A 128 -0.41 -11.09 -7.80
N VAL A 129 -0.58 -12.39 -7.51
CA VAL A 129 0.39 -13.23 -6.80
C VAL A 129 1.50 -13.76 -7.71
N ASP A 130 1.27 -13.91 -9.01
CA ASP A 130 2.24 -14.59 -9.91
C ASP A 130 3.48 -13.72 -10.23
N VAL A 131 3.39 -12.39 -10.07
CA VAL A 131 4.55 -11.49 -10.22
C VAL A 131 5.58 -11.71 -9.12
N TYR A 132 5.15 -12.16 -7.93
CA TYR A 132 6.05 -12.51 -6.84
C TYR A 132 6.83 -13.80 -7.06
N LYS A 133 6.27 -14.77 -7.81
CA LYS A 133 6.98 -16.01 -8.17
C LYS A 133 8.19 -15.72 -9.06
N ASN A 134 8.00 -14.90 -10.09
CA ASN A 134 9.06 -14.62 -11.07
C ASN A 134 10.14 -13.68 -10.53
N GLN A 135 9.80 -12.77 -9.61
CA GLN A 135 10.79 -11.89 -8.96
C GLN A 135 11.57 -12.58 -7.83
N ALA A 136 10.94 -13.49 -7.08
CA ALA A 136 11.65 -14.34 -6.12
C ALA A 136 12.62 -15.30 -6.84
N LEU A 137 12.22 -15.85 -7.99
CA LEU A 137 13.09 -16.66 -8.85
C LEU A 137 14.23 -15.85 -9.47
N SER A 138 14.01 -14.59 -9.87
CA SER A 138 15.09 -13.74 -10.37
C SER A 138 16.07 -13.34 -9.26
N ALA A 139 15.57 -13.04 -8.05
CA ALA A 139 16.42 -12.74 -6.89
C ALA A 139 17.25 -13.97 -6.47
N LEU A 140 16.67 -15.17 -6.53
CA LEU A 140 17.37 -16.43 -6.28
C LEU A 140 18.44 -16.71 -7.35
N ARG A 141 18.14 -16.44 -8.64
CA ARG A 141 19.11 -16.57 -9.74
C ARG A 141 20.26 -15.57 -9.64
N SER A 142 19.98 -14.32 -9.25
CA SER A 142 21.02 -13.32 -9.05
C SER A 142 21.93 -13.66 -7.85
N ALA A 143 21.35 -14.21 -6.77
CA ALA A 143 22.11 -14.69 -5.62
C ALA A 143 23.02 -15.89 -5.95
N LEU A 144 22.59 -16.78 -6.86
CA LEU A 144 23.39 -17.91 -7.33
C LEU A 144 24.50 -17.50 -8.32
N ASN A 145 24.29 -16.42 -9.08
CA ASN A 145 25.23 -15.94 -10.09
C ASN A 145 26.24 -14.90 -9.57
N GLY A 146 26.27 -14.61 -8.26
CA GLY A 146 27.24 -13.69 -7.66
C GLY A 146 27.12 -12.22 -8.10
N VAL A 147 26.09 -11.88 -8.87
CA VAL A 147 25.73 -10.50 -9.19
C VAL A 147 24.99 -9.97 -7.97
N PHE A 148 25.58 -9.00 -7.25
CA PHE A 148 24.92 -8.30 -6.16
C PHE A 148 23.62 -7.67 -6.70
N SER A 149 22.53 -8.41 -6.53
CA SER A 149 21.20 -7.95 -6.88
C SER A 149 20.86 -6.80 -5.95
N ASP A 150 20.89 -5.59 -6.50
CA ASP A 150 19.84 -4.60 -6.32
C ASP A 150 18.69 -5.12 -5.45
N ALA A 151 18.54 -4.55 -4.25
CA ALA A 151 17.53 -4.97 -3.30
C ALA A 151 16.14 -5.03 -3.97
N ALA A 152 15.31 -5.98 -3.52
CA ALA A 152 13.94 -6.12 -4.03
C ALA A 152 13.25 -4.74 -4.04
N PRO A 153 12.49 -4.39 -5.10
CA PRO A 153 11.95 -3.04 -5.27
C PRO A 153 11.35 -2.44 -3.99
N LEU A 154 10.56 -3.24 -3.24
CA LEU A 154 9.94 -2.80 -2.00
C LEU A 154 10.95 -2.39 -0.91
N ALA A 155 12.04 -3.13 -0.76
CA ALA A 155 13.06 -2.85 0.24
C ALA A 155 13.73 -1.50 -0.05
N ARG A 156 14.08 -1.25 -1.32
CA ARG A 156 14.66 0.03 -1.75
C ARG A 156 13.71 1.19 -1.54
N ASP A 157 12.45 1.02 -1.90
CA ASP A 157 11.46 2.08 -1.80
C ASP A 157 11.16 2.44 -0.33
N ILE A 158 11.05 1.43 0.55
CA ILE A 158 10.92 1.64 2.00
C ILE A 158 12.15 2.37 2.57
N GLU A 159 13.36 1.99 2.14
CA GLU A 159 14.60 2.66 2.54
C GLU A 159 14.67 4.09 2.01
N GLN A 160 14.23 4.34 0.77
CA GLN A 160 14.17 5.66 0.14
C GLN A 160 13.21 6.59 0.90
N ALA A 161 11.99 6.14 1.21
CA ALA A 161 11.04 6.92 1.98
C ALA A 161 11.60 7.27 3.36
N SER A 162 12.22 6.30 4.04
CA SER A 162 12.85 6.54 5.34
C SER A 162 14.04 7.50 5.25
N ALA A 163 14.86 7.42 4.21
CA ALA A 163 15.97 8.34 3.98
C ALA A 163 15.50 9.77 3.72
N ALA A 164 14.31 9.95 3.13
CA ALA A 164 13.64 11.24 2.98
C ALA A 164 13.02 11.77 4.30
N GLY A 165 13.22 11.07 5.43
CA GLY A 165 12.68 11.48 6.74
C GLY A 165 11.23 11.07 6.98
N VAL A 166 10.63 10.28 6.08
CA VAL A 166 9.23 9.85 6.20
C VAL A 166 9.13 8.65 7.14
N HIS A 167 8.22 8.72 8.11
CA HIS A 167 7.84 7.57 8.90
C HIS A 167 6.87 6.67 8.13
N LEU A 168 7.09 5.35 8.13
CA LEU A 168 6.16 4.41 7.51
C LEU A 168 5.38 3.63 8.58
N SER A 169 4.07 3.81 8.62
CA SER A 169 3.18 3.14 9.58
C SER A 169 2.30 2.14 8.86
N PHE A 170 2.54 0.85 9.06
CA PHE A 170 1.72 -0.22 8.50
C PHE A 170 0.63 -0.62 9.48
N VAL A 171 -0.63 -0.61 9.04
CA VAL A 171 -1.77 -1.10 9.82
C VAL A 171 -2.44 -2.23 9.05
N ILE A 172 -2.19 -3.47 9.46
CA ILE A 172 -2.52 -4.65 8.66
C ILE A 172 -3.42 -5.59 9.45
N ALA A 173 -4.52 -6.04 8.87
CA ALA A 173 -5.37 -7.06 9.46
C ALA A 173 -4.67 -8.44 9.43
N ASP A 174 -4.89 -9.26 10.45
CA ASP A 174 -4.24 -10.58 10.57
C ASP A 174 -4.66 -11.61 9.52
N GLN A 175 -5.75 -11.34 8.79
CA GLN A 175 -6.20 -12.14 7.65
C GLN A 175 -5.92 -11.45 6.30
N ASP A 176 -5.23 -10.31 6.30
CA ASP A 176 -4.84 -9.59 5.10
C ASP A 176 -3.46 -10.05 4.60
N PRO A 177 -3.26 -10.28 3.28
CA PRO A 177 -1.98 -10.76 2.76
C PRO A 177 -0.85 -9.72 2.82
N GLY A 178 -1.15 -8.45 3.11
CA GLY A 178 -0.18 -7.36 3.05
C GLY A 178 1.04 -7.58 3.96
N TYR A 179 0.87 -8.24 5.12
CA TYR A 179 1.98 -8.51 6.03
C TYR A 179 2.92 -9.58 5.48
N GLU A 180 2.38 -10.68 4.96
CA GLU A 180 3.19 -11.73 4.34
C GLU A 180 3.96 -11.19 3.13
N LEU A 181 3.31 -10.38 2.29
CA LEU A 181 3.94 -9.74 1.13
C LEU A 181 5.09 -8.80 1.55
N LEU A 182 4.84 -7.93 2.53
CA LEU A 182 5.85 -7.03 3.08
C LEU A 182 7.07 -7.80 3.62
N MET A 183 6.81 -8.91 4.33
CA MET A 183 7.85 -9.73 4.95
C MET A 183 8.49 -10.74 4.01
N LEU A 184 7.97 -10.91 2.81
CA LEU A 184 8.59 -11.69 1.73
C LEU A 184 9.67 -10.85 1.04
N ASP A 185 9.35 -9.61 0.67
CA ASP A 185 10.25 -8.77 -0.14
C ASP A 185 11.22 -7.93 0.69
N ALA A 186 10.75 -7.40 1.82
CA ALA A 186 11.44 -6.32 2.52
C ALA A 186 11.80 -6.65 3.98
N ARG A 187 11.78 -7.93 4.37
CA ARG A 187 12.01 -8.38 5.77
C ARG A 187 13.21 -7.73 6.45
N LYS A 188 14.35 -7.67 5.76
CA LYS A 188 15.60 -7.13 6.34
C LYS A 188 15.46 -5.62 6.58
N ALA A 189 15.01 -4.87 5.58
CA ALA A 189 14.76 -3.43 5.66
C ALA A 189 13.73 -3.10 6.75
N VAL A 190 12.59 -3.79 6.74
CA VAL A 190 11.52 -3.66 7.74
C VAL A 190 12.06 -3.84 9.16
N LYS A 191 12.80 -4.92 9.43
CA LYS A 191 13.38 -5.16 10.77
C LYS A 191 14.40 -4.09 11.16
N ALA A 192 15.25 -3.66 10.23
CA ALA A 192 16.26 -2.64 10.51
C ALA A 192 15.62 -1.28 10.83
N LEU A 193 14.64 -0.86 10.02
CA LEU A 193 13.93 0.41 10.18
C LEU A 193 12.98 0.42 11.38
N SER A 194 12.37 -0.72 11.70
CA SER A 194 11.58 -0.88 12.94
C SER A 194 12.44 -0.64 14.18
N ARG A 195 13.65 -1.21 14.24
CA ARG A 195 14.58 -0.98 15.36
C ARG A 195 15.02 0.48 15.46
N ARG A 196 15.05 1.21 14.36
CA ARG A 196 15.38 2.64 14.30
C ARG A 196 14.20 3.54 14.64
N GLY A 197 12.99 3.00 14.84
CA GLY A 197 11.78 3.79 15.13
C GLY A 197 11.27 4.60 13.95
N VAL A 198 11.72 4.32 12.73
CA VAL A 198 11.31 5.01 11.49
C VAL A 198 10.29 4.21 10.67
N LEU A 199 9.97 2.99 11.10
CA LEU A 199 8.90 2.16 10.57
C LEU A 199 8.15 1.49 11.72
N SER A 200 6.83 1.39 11.63
CA SER A 200 5.98 0.67 12.59
C SER A 200 5.04 -0.31 11.87
N ILE A 201 4.69 -1.42 12.53
CA ILE A 201 3.72 -2.40 12.02
C ILE A 201 2.75 -2.76 13.15
N ASP A 202 1.48 -2.42 12.95
CA ASP A 202 0.37 -2.77 13.82
C ASP A 202 -0.49 -3.86 13.15
N ILE A 203 -0.62 -5.00 13.82
CA ILE A 203 -1.46 -6.11 13.35
C ILE A 203 -2.82 -6.11 14.05
N ILE A 204 -3.89 -5.92 13.29
CA ILE A 204 -5.27 -5.94 13.77
C ILE A 204 -5.78 -7.37 13.83
N LYS A 205 -6.00 -7.88 15.04
CA LYS A 205 -6.48 -9.25 15.24
C LYS A 205 -7.95 -9.41 14.88
N ASN A 206 -8.29 -10.62 14.44
CA ASN A 206 -9.66 -11.04 14.10
C ASN A 206 -10.33 -10.10 13.09
N SER A 207 -9.58 -9.66 12.09
CA SER A 207 -10.11 -8.75 11.07
C SER A 207 -9.64 -9.16 9.68
N SER A 208 -10.33 -8.62 8.69
CA SER A 208 -10.06 -8.79 7.27
C SER A 208 -9.77 -7.43 6.63
N HIS A 209 -9.52 -7.47 5.32
CA HIS A 209 -9.15 -6.34 4.47
C HIS A 209 -9.99 -5.06 4.65
N THR A 210 -11.27 -5.18 4.96
CA THR A 210 -12.19 -4.02 5.02
C THR A 210 -12.54 -3.56 6.43
N PHE A 211 -12.05 -4.24 7.47
CA PHE A 211 -12.47 -4.03 8.87
C PHE A 211 -14.02 -3.99 9.01
N PRO A 212 -14.73 -5.08 8.67
CA PRO A 212 -16.19 -5.06 8.56
C PRO A 212 -16.89 -4.88 9.92
N LEU A 213 -16.25 -5.30 11.01
CA LEU A 213 -16.77 -5.16 12.36
C LEU A 213 -16.48 -3.77 12.93
N ARG A 214 -17.46 -3.17 13.61
CA ARG A 214 -17.30 -1.88 14.31
C ARG A 214 -16.11 -1.90 15.27
N ARG A 215 -15.98 -2.97 16.06
CA ARG A 215 -14.87 -3.14 17.01
C ARG A 215 -13.51 -3.10 16.32
N SER A 216 -13.36 -3.74 15.16
CA SER A 216 -12.11 -3.73 14.40
C SER A 216 -11.78 -2.32 13.89
N ARG A 217 -12.78 -1.57 13.42
CA ARG A 217 -12.61 -0.15 13.03
C ARG A 217 -12.21 0.73 14.22
N GLU A 218 -12.84 0.54 15.37
CA GLU A 218 -12.49 1.27 16.60
C GLU A 218 -11.05 1.01 17.03
N VAL A 219 -10.57 -0.24 16.91
CA VAL A 219 -9.16 -0.58 17.18
C VAL A 219 -8.21 0.11 16.20
N VAL A 220 -8.51 0.07 14.89
CA VAL A 220 -7.70 0.75 13.86
C VAL A 220 -7.64 2.26 14.12
N ILE A 221 -8.80 2.89 14.35
CA ILE A 221 -8.89 4.34 14.64
C ILE A 221 -8.08 4.67 15.88
N LYS A 222 -8.21 3.88 16.95
CA LYS A 222 -7.48 4.08 18.19
C LYS A 222 -5.97 3.99 17.97
N GLN A 223 -5.48 2.95 17.29
CA GLN A 223 -4.05 2.78 17.03
C GLN A 223 -3.47 3.93 16.19
N ILE A 224 -4.14 4.31 15.11
CA ILE A 224 -3.71 5.45 14.29
C ILE A 224 -3.70 6.74 15.13
N THR A 225 -4.76 6.99 15.90
CA THR A 225 -4.85 8.19 16.73
C THR A 225 -3.78 8.23 17.80
N ASP A 226 -3.51 7.11 18.47
CA ASP A 226 -2.50 7.01 19.51
C ASP A 226 -1.09 7.20 18.93
N ASN A 227 -0.80 6.59 17.78
CA ASN A 227 0.45 6.79 17.05
C ASN A 227 0.66 8.27 16.72
N LEU A 228 -0.34 8.89 16.07
CA LEU A 228 -0.26 10.31 15.71
C LEU A 228 -0.09 11.20 16.93
N LYS A 229 -0.81 10.91 18.02
CA LYS A 229 -0.64 11.65 19.27
C LYS A 229 0.76 11.49 19.84
N GLN A 230 1.28 10.27 19.89
CA GLN A 230 2.62 10.01 20.40
C GLN A 230 3.69 10.74 19.59
N ARG A 231 3.53 10.84 18.27
CA ARG A 231 4.52 11.45 17.37
C ARG A 231 4.41 12.97 17.23
N TYR A 232 3.19 13.52 17.34
CA TYR A 232 2.91 14.90 16.95
C TYR A 232 2.21 15.76 18.00
N SER A 233 1.78 15.25 19.17
CA SER A 233 1.07 16.08 20.18
C SER A 233 1.92 17.17 20.84
N SER A 234 3.23 17.20 20.59
CA SER A 234 4.17 18.18 21.17
C SER A 234 4.70 19.18 20.14
N ARG A 235 4.08 19.27 18.95
CA ARG A 235 4.40 20.24 17.89
C ARG A 235 3.22 21.18 17.69
#